data_AF-A0A8J4SZL2-F1
#
_entry.id   AF-A0A8J4SZL2-F1
#
_cell.length_a   1.000
_cell.length_b   1.000
_cell.length_c   1.000
_cell.angle_alpha   90.00
_cell.angle_beta   90.00
_cell.angle_gamma   90.00
#
_symmetry.space_group_name_H-M   'P 1'
#
loop_
_entity.id
_entity.type
_entity.pdbx_description
1 polymer ?
#
loop_
_entity_poly.entity_id
_entity_poly.type
_entity_poly.pdbx_seq_one_letter_code
_entity_poly.pdbx_strand_id
1 'polypeptide(L)'
;MQYSEEIFPSIVFSGVRPFGVSLLIAGWDYEANRPYLYQCDPSGTYFPWKATALGHNSQNGKSFLEKRYNKDLELDDAVHAAILTLKESFEGQMTENNIEIGICNEQGFRNLTPNEIKDYLAAIQ
;
A
#
# COMPACT_ATOMS: atom_id res chain seq x y z
N MET A 1 9.74 3.28 5.80
CA MET A 1 9.82 4.74 6.13
C MET A 1 8.54 5.23 6.81
N GLN A 2 8.54 5.28 8.14
CA GLN A 2 7.40 5.69 8.98
C GLN A 2 7.44 7.21 9.25
N TYR A 3 6.29 7.86 9.46
CA TYR A 3 6.28 9.22 10.03
C TYR A 3 6.57 9.16 11.54
N SER A 4 7.37 10.10 12.05
CA SER A 4 7.64 10.23 13.49
C SER A 4 6.58 11.09 14.18
N GLU A 5 6.09 10.55 15.30
CA GLU A 5 5.31 11.16 16.40
C GLU A 5 3.83 11.54 16.18
N GLU A 6 2.94 10.63 16.58
CA GLU A 6 1.97 10.78 17.68
C GLU A 6 1.30 9.40 17.89
N ILE A 7 1.35 8.85 19.11
CA ILE A 7 0.63 7.61 19.43
C ILE A 7 -0.83 8.00 19.67
N PHE A 8 -1.66 7.80 18.66
CA PHE A 8 -3.09 8.02 18.76
C PHE A 8 -3.79 6.90 19.54
N PRO A 9 -4.93 7.18 20.21
CA PRO A 9 -5.66 6.20 21.01
C PRO A 9 -6.10 4.99 20.18
N SER A 10 -6.06 3.80 20.78
CA SER A 10 -6.37 2.53 20.12
C SER A 10 -7.85 2.38 19.79
N ILE A 11 -8.16 1.83 18.61
CA ILE A 11 -9.53 1.73 18.05
C ILE A 11 -10.34 0.52 18.59
N VAL A 12 -9.80 -0.24 19.55
CA VAL A 12 -10.44 -1.49 20.01
C VAL A 12 -11.40 -1.24 21.17
N PHE A 13 -12.61 -1.78 21.06
CA PHE A 13 -13.55 -1.88 22.18
C PHE A 13 -13.27 -3.18 22.97
N SER A 14 -13.05 -3.08 24.29
CA SER A 14 -12.83 -4.26 25.15
C SER A 14 -14.04 -5.21 25.15
N GLY A 15 -13.81 -6.49 24.87
CA GLY A 15 -14.82 -7.55 24.99
C GLY A 15 -15.19 -8.29 23.69
N VAL A 16 -14.63 -7.90 22.55
CA VAL A 16 -14.85 -8.57 21.25
C VAL A 16 -13.58 -9.24 20.75
N ARG A 17 -13.69 -10.45 20.18
CA ARG A 17 -12.54 -11.13 19.56
C ARG A 17 -12.11 -10.33 18.32
N PRO A 18 -10.87 -9.83 18.24
CA PRO A 18 -10.40 -9.13 17.05
C PRO A 18 -10.34 -10.11 15.88
N PHE A 19 -10.73 -9.65 14.68
CA PHE A 19 -10.79 -10.47 13.46
C PHE A 19 -9.40 -10.95 12.96
N GLY A 20 -8.31 -10.62 13.65
CA GLY A 20 -6.96 -11.06 13.28
C GLY A 20 -6.48 -10.53 11.93
N VAL A 21 -7.04 -9.41 11.46
CA VAL A 21 -6.68 -8.77 10.19
C VAL A 21 -5.86 -7.51 10.43
N SER A 22 -4.81 -7.31 9.63
CA SER A 22 -4.14 -6.01 9.50
C SER A 22 -4.71 -5.29 8.28
N LEU A 23 -4.93 -3.98 8.40
CA LEU A 23 -5.53 -3.15 7.34
C LEU A 23 -4.53 -2.13 6.83
N LEU A 24 -4.55 -1.90 5.52
CA LEU A 24 -3.97 -0.70 4.90
C LEU A 24 -5.12 0.21 4.48
N ILE A 25 -5.02 1.47 4.87
CA ILE A 25 -6.00 2.52 4.59
C ILE A 25 -5.27 3.61 3.82
N ALA A 26 -5.61 3.77 2.55
CA ALA A 26 -5.11 4.84 1.70
C ALA A 26 -6.21 5.90 1.51
N GLY A 27 -5.82 7.17 1.42
CA GLY A 27 -6.75 8.26 1.22
C GLY A 27 -6.06 9.52 0.69
N TRP A 28 -6.88 10.47 0.23
CA TRP A 28 -6.44 11.80 -0.14
C TRP A 28 -6.99 12.82 0.85
N ASP A 29 -6.11 13.68 1.36
CA ASP A 29 -6.47 14.82 2.20
C ASP A 29 -6.60 16.05 1.33
N TYR A 30 -7.82 16.54 1.20
CA TYR A 30 -8.15 17.70 0.37
C TYR A 30 -7.68 19.02 1.00
N GLU A 31 -7.48 19.09 2.32
CA GLU A 31 -7.00 20.30 2.99
C GLU A 31 -5.48 20.44 2.84
N ALA A 32 -4.74 19.36 3.08
CA ALA A 32 -3.28 19.34 2.95
C ALA A 32 -2.80 19.04 1.52
N ASN A 33 -3.72 18.76 0.59
CA ASN A 33 -3.48 18.39 -0.80
C ASN A 33 -2.41 17.31 -0.98
N ARG A 34 -2.54 16.19 -0.23
CA ARG A 34 -1.54 15.11 -0.23
C ARG A 34 -2.16 13.73 0.04
N PRO A 35 -1.53 12.64 -0.43
CA PRO A 35 -1.97 11.28 -0.10
C PRO A 35 -1.54 10.89 1.31
N TYR A 36 -2.31 10.00 1.95
CA TYR A 36 -2.00 9.37 3.22
C TYR A 36 -2.14 7.86 3.14
N LEU A 37 -1.30 7.16 3.90
CA LEU A 37 -1.32 5.72 4.05
C LEU A 37 -1.19 5.35 5.52
N TYR A 38 -2.17 4.64 6.05
CA TYR A 38 -2.17 4.16 7.42
C TYR A 38 -2.20 2.64 7.45
N GLN A 39 -1.38 2.05 8.31
CA GLN A 39 -1.47 0.65 8.68
C GLN A 39 -2.18 0.55 10.01
N CYS A 40 -3.23 -0.28 10.11
CA CYS A 40 -3.87 -0.62 11.38
C CYS A 40 -3.60 -2.09 11.71
N ASP A 41 -3.04 -2.35 12.88
CA ASP A 41 -2.82 -3.70 13.39
C ASP A 41 -3.99 -4.14 14.31
N PRO A 42 -4.21 -5.45 14.49
CA PRO A 42 -5.33 -5.99 15.28
C PRO A 42 -5.38 -5.53 16.75
N SER A 43 -4.28 -4.99 17.28
CA SER A 43 -4.21 -4.34 18.60
C SER A 43 -4.94 -3.00 18.66
N GLY A 44 -5.45 -2.51 17.53
CA GLY A 44 -6.02 -1.19 17.35
C GLY A 44 -4.98 -0.08 17.32
N THR A 45 -3.69 -0.42 17.20
CA THR A 45 -2.64 0.55 16.95
C THR A 45 -2.60 0.84 15.46
N TYR A 46 -2.50 2.12 15.09
CA TYR A 46 -2.32 2.53 13.71
C TYR A 46 -1.11 3.44 13.54
N PHE A 47 -0.47 3.33 12.38
CA PHE A 47 0.76 4.05 12.07
C PHE A 47 0.69 4.68 10.67
N PRO A 48 1.06 5.97 10.53
CA PRO A 48 1.25 6.61 9.23
C PRO A 48 2.53 6.14 8.52
N TRP A 49 2.41 5.83 7.24
CA TRP A 49 3.49 5.37 6.38
C TRP A 49 3.59 6.21 5.12
N LYS A 50 4.80 6.35 4.59
CA LYS A 50 5.03 6.89 3.24
C LYS A 50 4.91 5.81 2.18
N ALA A 51 5.42 4.62 2.51
CA ALA A 51 5.29 3.40 1.76
C ALA A 51 5.43 2.23 2.73
N THR A 52 4.57 1.21 2.59
CA THR A 52 4.60 0.00 3.42
C THR A 52 4.08 -1.19 2.63
N ALA A 53 4.45 -2.39 3.06
CA ALA A 53 3.96 -3.65 2.53
C ALA A 53 3.47 -4.52 3.69
N LEU A 54 2.38 -5.26 3.47
CA LEU A 54 1.81 -6.23 4.43
C LEU A 54 1.71 -7.61 3.80
N GLY A 55 1.62 -8.63 4.66
CA GLY A 55 1.49 -10.03 4.25
C GLY A 55 2.79 -10.81 4.34
N HIS A 56 2.82 -11.95 3.65
CA HIS A 56 3.98 -12.84 3.61
C HIS A 56 5.17 -12.11 2.98
N ASN A 57 6.36 -12.26 3.55
CA ASN A 57 7.59 -11.61 3.09
C ASN A 57 7.57 -10.06 3.11
N SER A 58 6.67 -9.45 3.89
CA SER A 58 6.55 -7.98 4.02
C SER A 58 7.84 -7.27 4.46
N GLN A 59 8.71 -7.92 5.23
CA GLN A 59 10.00 -7.34 5.62
C GLN A 59 10.91 -7.03 4.42
N ASN A 60 10.99 -7.96 3.46
CA ASN A 60 11.74 -7.76 2.22
C ASN A 60 11.04 -6.73 1.33
N GLY A 61 9.70 -6.79 1.23
CA GLY A 61 8.91 -5.80 0.50
C GLY A 61 9.12 -4.37 1.00
N LYS A 62 9.11 -4.16 2.32
CA LYS A 62 9.42 -2.85 2.94
C LYS A 62 10.84 -2.39 2.61
N SER A 63 11.82 -3.28 2.70
CA SER A 63 13.22 -2.97 2.36
C SER A 63 13.40 -2.61 0.89
N PHE A 64 12.60 -3.20 0.00
CA PHE A 64 12.60 -2.90 -1.43
C PHE A 64 11.95 -1.55 -1.74
N LEU A 65 10.81 -1.27 -1.10
CA LEU A 65 10.13 0.04 -1.18
C LEU A 65 11.03 1.15 -0.65
N GLU A 66 11.77 0.95 0.44
CA GLU A 66 12.67 1.96 0.99
C GLU A 66 13.79 2.38 0.03
N LYS A 67 14.22 1.49 -0.87
CA LYS A 67 15.24 1.81 -1.88
C LYS A 67 14.68 2.54 -3.09
N ARG A 68 13.41 2.34 -3.43
CA ARG A 68 12.75 2.89 -4.63
C ARG A 68 11.91 4.12 -4.34
N TYR A 69 11.43 4.26 -3.11
CA TYR A 69 10.61 5.37 -2.71
C TYR A 69 11.41 6.68 -2.71
N ASN A 70 10.82 7.69 -3.32
CA ASN A 70 11.24 9.09 -3.25
C ASN A 70 9.98 9.95 -3.05
N LYS A 71 10.15 11.23 -2.71
CA LYS A 71 9.01 12.13 -2.45
C LYS A 71 8.34 12.65 -3.73
N ASP A 72 9.07 12.63 -4.84
CA ASP A 72 8.68 13.24 -6.11
C ASP A 72 8.27 12.16 -7.13
N LEU A 73 7.73 11.05 -6.60
CA LEU A 73 7.47 9.84 -7.36
C LEU A 73 6.18 10.03 -8.15
N GLU A 74 6.26 9.92 -9.47
CA GLU A 74 5.08 10.01 -10.32
C GLU A 74 4.17 8.79 -10.13
N LEU A 75 2.90 8.93 -10.49
CA LEU A 75 1.90 7.88 -10.29
C LEU A 75 2.30 6.57 -10.98
N ASP A 76 2.77 6.65 -12.22
CA ASP A 76 3.15 5.47 -13.01
C ASP A 76 4.37 4.77 -12.41
N ASP A 77 5.37 5.54 -11.94
CA ASP A 77 6.52 5.02 -11.22
C ASP A 77 6.12 4.36 -9.89
N ALA A 78 5.10 4.90 -9.21
CA ALA A 78 4.60 4.35 -7.96
C ALA A 78 3.91 3.00 -8.18
N VAL A 79 3.13 2.89 -9.25
CA VAL A 79 2.50 1.64 -9.68
C VAL A 79 3.58 0.61 -10.05
N HIS A 80 4.60 1.00 -10.82
CA HIS A 80 5.74 0.13 -11.13
C HIS A 80 6.47 -0.34 -9.89
N ALA A 81 6.77 0.55 -8.94
CA ALA A 81 7.43 0.20 -7.69
C ALA A 81 6.58 -0.78 -6.87
N ALA A 82 5.26 -0.60 -6.83
CA ALA A 82 4.34 -1.51 -6.14
C ALA A 82 4.33 -2.91 -6.77
N ILE A 83 4.21 -3.00 -8.10
CA ILE A 83 4.21 -4.28 -8.82
C ILE A 83 5.54 -5.00 -8.64
N LEU A 84 6.67 -4.30 -8.79
CA LEU A 84 8.00 -4.86 -8.56
C LEU A 84 8.17 -5.38 -7.13
N THR A 85 7.68 -4.63 -6.14
CA THR A 85 7.71 -5.05 -4.73
C THR A 85 6.92 -6.33 -4.53
N LEU A 86 5.73 -6.42 -5.13
CA LEU A 86 4.89 -7.61 -5.04
C LEU A 86 5.56 -8.81 -5.72
N LYS A 87 6.24 -8.60 -6.86
CA LYS A 87 6.94 -9.63 -7.64
C LYS A 87 8.04 -10.34 -6.85
N GLU A 88 8.75 -9.63 -5.97
CA GLU A 88 9.75 -10.23 -5.07
C GLU A 88 9.17 -11.26 -4.08
N SER A 89 7.87 -11.16 -3.78
CA SER A 89 7.15 -12.05 -2.86
C SER A 89 6.18 -13.03 -3.54
N PHE A 90 5.99 -12.91 -4.85
CA PHE A 90 4.99 -13.67 -5.58
C PHE A 90 5.61 -14.92 -6.20
N GLU A 91 5.04 -16.08 -5.88
CA GLU A 91 5.45 -17.35 -6.49
C GLU A 91 4.69 -17.56 -7.80
N GLY A 92 5.42 -17.55 -8.93
CA GLY A 92 4.86 -17.80 -10.26
C GLY A 92 4.77 -16.56 -11.14
N GLN A 93 3.90 -16.60 -12.16
CA GLN A 93 3.73 -15.50 -13.10
C GLN A 93 2.59 -14.57 -12.65
N MET A 94 2.88 -13.27 -12.57
CA MET A 94 1.84 -12.25 -12.39
C MET A 94 1.05 -12.06 -13.67
N THR A 95 -0.26 -11.96 -13.54
CA THR A 95 -1.22 -11.77 -14.63
C THR A 95 -2.29 -10.79 -14.17
N GLU A 96 -3.00 -10.20 -15.12
CA GLU A 96 -4.11 -9.28 -14.86
C GLU A 96 -5.26 -9.87 -14.03
N ASN A 97 -5.31 -11.20 -13.89
CA ASN A 97 -6.34 -11.91 -13.15
C ASN A 97 -5.92 -12.34 -11.73
N ASN A 98 -4.65 -12.21 -11.38
CA ASN A 98 -4.13 -12.65 -10.07
C ASN A 98 -3.62 -11.52 -9.18
N ILE A 99 -3.65 -10.28 -9.68
CA ILE A 99 -3.38 -9.07 -8.91
C ILE A 99 -4.50 -8.06 -9.13
N GLU A 100 -4.74 -7.24 -8.12
CA GLU A 100 -5.61 -6.09 -8.19
C GLU A 100 -4.80 -4.86 -7.79
N ILE A 101 -5.00 -3.75 -8.50
CA ILE A 101 -4.32 -2.49 -8.24
C ILE A 101 -5.37 -1.39 -8.09
N GLY A 102 -5.35 -0.73 -6.94
CA GLY A 102 -6.17 0.43 -6.64
C GLY A 102 -5.33 1.70 -6.58
N ILE A 103 -5.81 2.78 -7.18
CA ILE A 103 -5.20 4.10 -7.14
C ILE A 103 -6.12 5.03 -6.35
N CYS A 104 -5.54 5.72 -5.37
CA CYS A 104 -6.21 6.78 -4.63
C CYS A 104 -5.48 8.10 -4.84
N ASN A 105 -6.15 9.08 -5.44
CA ASN A 105 -5.62 10.43 -5.67
C ASN A 105 -6.71 11.48 -5.36
N GLU A 106 -6.49 12.73 -5.76
CA GLU A 106 -7.45 13.83 -5.60
C GLU A 106 -8.83 13.58 -6.23
N GLN A 107 -8.92 12.67 -7.23
CA GLN A 107 -10.17 12.31 -7.90
C GLN A 107 -10.92 11.18 -7.17
N GLY A 108 -10.36 10.67 -6.08
CA GLY A 108 -10.89 9.57 -5.30
C GLY A 108 -10.16 8.25 -5.53
N PHE A 109 -10.84 7.16 -5.19
CA PHE A 109 -10.33 5.80 -5.33
C PHE A 109 -10.89 5.13 -6.59
N ARG A 110 -10.01 4.52 -7.40
CA ARG A 110 -10.39 3.70 -8.55
C ARG A 110 -9.55 2.43 -8.61
N ASN A 111 -10.15 1.34 -9.07
CA ASN A 111 -9.41 0.14 -9.45
C ASN A 111 -8.96 0.24 -10.90
N LEU A 112 -7.75 -0.24 -11.18
CA LEU A 112 -7.29 -0.42 -12.56
C LEU A 112 -8.06 -1.57 -13.21
N THR A 113 -8.35 -1.40 -14.49
CA THR A 113 -8.93 -2.46 -15.32
C THR A 113 -7.89 -3.53 -15.65
N PRO A 114 -8.30 -4.77 -15.96
CA PRO A 114 -7.36 -5.82 -16.37
C PRO A 114 -6.47 -5.43 -17.55
N ASN A 115 -6.99 -4.61 -18.48
CA ASN A 115 -6.21 -4.09 -19.61
C ASN A 115 -5.10 -3.13 -19.14
N GLU A 116 -5.43 -2.16 -18.27
CA GLU A 116 -4.41 -1.26 -17.70
C GLU A 116 -3.34 -2.05 -16.94
N ILE A 117 -3.75 -3.04 -16.13
CA ILE A 117 -2.81 -3.89 -15.38
C ILE A 117 -1.89 -4.64 -16.35
N LYS A 118 -2.42 -5.15 -17.46
CA LYS A 118 -1.65 -5.84 -18.49
C LYS A 118 -0.61 -4.91 -19.15
N ASP A 119 -0.98 -3.67 -19.42
CA ASP A 119 -0.07 -2.67 -19.98
C ASP A 119 1.08 -2.36 -19.00
N TYR A 120 0.78 -2.19 -17.71
CA TYR A 120 1.81 -2.03 -16.67
C TYR A 120 2.71 -3.26 -16.55
N LEU A 121 2.15 -4.48 -16.59
CA LEU A 121 2.94 -5.71 -16.53
C LEU A 121 3.86 -5.87 -17.75
N ALA A 122 3.43 -5.41 -18.94
CA ALA A 122 4.25 -5.42 -20.15
C ALA A 122 5.40 -4.41 -20.08
N ALA A 123 5.19 -3.25 -19.43
CA ALA A 123 6.21 -2.22 -19.25
C ALA A 123 7.34 -2.62 -18.27
N ILE A 124 7.10 -3.63 -17.43
CA ILE A 124 8.04 -4.12 -16.39
C ILE A 124 8.94 -5.27 -16.90
N GLN A 125 8.82 -5.66 -18.18
CA GLN A 125 9.65 -6.72 -18.79
C GLN A 125 11.14 -6.37 -18.89
#